data_AF-A0A9P2ZWB4-F1
#
_entry.id   AF-A0A9P2ZWB4-F1
#
_cell.length_a   1.000
_cell.length_b   1.000
_cell.length_c   1.000
_cell.angle_alpha   90.00
_cell.angle_beta   90.00
_cell.angle_gamma   90.00
#
_symmetry.space_group_name_H-M   'P 1'
#
loop_
_entity.id
_entity.type
_entity.pdbx_description
1 polymer ?
#
loop_
_entity_poly.entity_id
_entity_poly.type
_entity_poly.pdbx_seq_one_letter_code
_entity_poly.pdbx_strand_id
1 'polypeptide(L)'
;MSQTQYQPQPQAQPGCAPSQSHSQSPRRGGTGSQQQRSHSQQVQEKTTKGSSTVQPRKVKFNVGSGYHVLDVIGEGAYGVVVSAVHRATGTKVAIKKVAPFEHSMFALRTLRELKLLKFFAEEQVSENIIMVLDIIKPQSFDTFNEVYLVQELLETDLHRVIRTQDLSDDHCQYFLYQTCRALKALHSAEIIHRDLKPSNLLLNANCDLKVCDFGLARSAQARDPKATGFMTEYVATRWYRAPEVMLSFKEYTKLMDVWSVGCILAEMLSGRPLFPGKDYHDQLDKILEVLGTPTIDEFYAITADKSKAYLRTMPFRKRRRFDHIYPNANPLAIDFLAKTLTFDPRKRLTVEQCLSHPYLDAYHDPEDEPSCPPLDPSFFDFDDRGEDDKLSRQELKRLLFEEIMTFNPA
;
A
#
# COMPACT_ATOMS: atom_id res chain seq x y z
N MET A 1 -39.04 -40.94 -39.78
CA MET A 1 -40.21 -40.18 -40.29
C MET A 1 -40.02 -38.75 -39.82
N SER A 2 -39.70 -37.74 -40.62
CA SER A 2 -39.49 -37.65 -42.06
C SER A 2 -38.47 -36.54 -42.31
N GLN A 3 -37.53 -36.84 -43.18
CA GLN A 3 -36.52 -35.94 -43.74
C GLN A 3 -37.16 -34.98 -44.75
N THR A 4 -36.59 -33.79 -44.93
CA THR A 4 -36.45 -33.24 -46.28
C THR A 4 -35.18 -32.36 -46.35
N GLN A 5 -34.24 -32.82 -47.17
CA GLN A 5 -33.12 -32.08 -47.78
C GLN A 5 -33.69 -31.11 -48.86
N TYR A 6 -33.02 -30.20 -49.57
CA TYR A 6 -31.67 -30.11 -50.13
C TYR A 6 -31.43 -28.64 -50.62
N GLN A 7 -30.15 -28.31 -50.83
CA GLN A 7 -29.41 -27.09 -51.24
C GLN A 7 -29.73 -26.48 -52.66
N PRO A 8 -28.86 -25.65 -53.33
CA PRO A 8 -28.31 -24.30 -53.03
C PRO A 8 -28.26 -23.28 -54.25
N GLN A 9 -27.90 -22.01 -53.96
CA GLN A 9 -27.09 -21.00 -54.74
C GLN A 9 -27.52 -20.53 -56.17
N PRO A 10 -27.19 -19.27 -56.61
CA PRO A 10 -25.81 -18.84 -56.92
C PRO A 10 -25.41 -17.37 -56.62
N GLN A 11 -24.10 -17.16 -56.77
CA GLN A 11 -23.29 -15.93 -56.65
C GLN A 11 -23.60 -14.87 -57.73
N ALA A 12 -23.40 -13.58 -57.41
CA ALA A 12 -23.00 -12.56 -58.38
C ALA A 12 -22.32 -11.33 -57.70
N GLN A 13 -21.04 -11.13 -58.01
CA GLN A 13 -20.32 -9.85 -58.17
C GLN A 13 -19.73 -9.92 -59.60
N PRO A 14 -19.48 -8.83 -60.37
CA PRO A 14 -18.63 -7.70 -59.97
C PRO A 14 -19.00 -6.31 -60.57
N GLY A 15 -18.31 -5.24 -60.15
CA GLY A 15 -18.39 -3.92 -60.81
C GLY A 15 -17.38 -2.90 -60.27
N CYS A 16 -16.34 -2.62 -61.07
CA CYS A 16 -15.29 -1.61 -60.87
C CYS A 16 -15.72 -0.17 -61.26
N ALA A 17 -15.26 0.82 -60.47
CA ALA A 17 -14.64 2.15 -60.80
C ALA A 17 -15.35 3.12 -61.80
N PRO A 18 -14.95 4.41 -61.98
CA PRO A 18 -13.77 5.14 -61.46
C PRO A 18 -13.97 6.62 -61.01
N SER A 19 -12.93 7.20 -60.38
CA SER A 19 -12.32 8.57 -60.56
C SER A 19 -13.20 9.86 -60.47
N GLN A 20 -12.81 11.02 -59.92
CA GLN A 20 -11.57 11.78 -60.03
C GLN A 20 -11.39 12.83 -58.90
N SER A 21 -10.13 13.21 -58.72
CA SER A 21 -9.56 14.40 -58.10
C SER A 21 -10.24 15.76 -58.40
N HIS A 22 -10.10 16.73 -57.49
CA HIS A 22 -9.49 18.02 -57.84
C HIS A 22 -8.95 18.80 -56.63
N SER A 23 -7.83 19.43 -56.91
CA SER A 23 -6.90 20.20 -56.09
C SER A 23 -7.11 21.72 -56.25
N GLN A 24 -6.42 22.47 -55.38
CA GLN A 24 -5.86 23.83 -55.56
C GLN A 24 -6.61 25.04 -54.96
N SER A 25 -5.87 25.73 -54.09
CA SER A 25 -5.91 27.19 -53.87
C SER A 25 -5.47 27.94 -55.14
N PRO A 26 -5.79 29.24 -55.29
CA PRO A 26 -4.73 30.24 -55.05
C PRO A 26 -5.18 31.62 -54.51
N ARG A 27 -4.16 32.43 -54.20
CA ARG A 27 -4.11 33.77 -53.57
C ARG A 27 -4.51 34.95 -54.50
N ARG A 28 -4.65 36.12 -53.82
CA ARG A 28 -4.47 37.56 -54.20
C ARG A 28 -5.81 38.34 -54.21
N GLY A 29 -5.96 39.54 -53.66
CA GLY A 29 -5.07 40.48 -52.97
C GLY A 29 -5.70 41.89 -52.99
N GLY A 30 -5.52 42.68 -51.91
CA GLY A 30 -5.70 44.16 -51.83
C GLY A 30 -7.15 44.67 -51.87
N THR A 31 -7.58 45.78 -51.26
CA THR A 31 -7.00 46.90 -50.49
C THR A 31 -8.21 47.73 -50.01
N GLY A 32 -8.16 48.41 -48.86
CA GLY A 32 -9.14 49.46 -48.55
C GLY A 32 -9.40 49.73 -47.07
N SER A 33 -8.69 50.72 -46.54
CA SER A 33 -8.77 51.32 -45.20
C SER A 33 -10.04 52.18 -44.95
N GLN A 34 -10.57 52.17 -43.71
CA GLN A 34 -10.65 53.33 -42.77
C GLN A 34 -11.75 53.18 -41.69
N GLN A 35 -11.34 53.40 -40.42
CA GLN A 35 -11.99 54.15 -39.31
C GLN A 35 -13.41 53.73 -38.83
N GLN A 36 -13.83 53.78 -37.56
CA GLN A 36 -13.30 54.19 -36.24
C GLN A 36 -14.34 53.79 -35.14
N ARG A 37 -13.88 53.68 -33.87
CA ARG A 37 -14.63 53.81 -32.57
C ARG A 37 -15.56 52.64 -32.18
N SER A 38 -15.72 52.22 -30.91
CA SER A 38 -15.38 52.80 -29.59
C SER A 38 -15.55 51.78 -28.44
N HIS A 39 -14.75 52.01 -27.39
CA HIS A 39 -15.01 51.81 -25.94
C HIS A 39 -15.10 50.40 -25.31
N SER A 40 -14.06 50.09 -24.53
CA SER A 40 -14.17 49.36 -23.26
C SER A 40 -13.28 50.04 -22.21
N GLN A 41 -13.91 50.41 -21.08
CA GLN A 41 -13.33 51.12 -19.94
C GLN A 41 -12.44 50.20 -19.08
N GLN A 42 -11.34 50.77 -18.60
CA GLN A 42 -10.50 50.25 -17.51
C GLN A 42 -11.09 50.63 -16.14
N VAL A 43 -10.87 49.79 -15.13
CA VAL A 43 -10.54 50.25 -13.78
C VAL A 43 -9.32 49.48 -13.28
N GLN A 44 -8.37 50.24 -12.76
CA GLN A 44 -7.01 49.87 -12.34
C GLN A 44 -7.00 49.08 -11.02
N GLU A 45 -6.03 48.18 -10.85
CA GLU A 45 -5.49 47.87 -9.53
C GLU A 45 -3.97 47.67 -9.57
N LYS A 46 -3.35 48.11 -8.47
CA LYS A 46 -1.97 48.58 -8.35
C LYS A 46 -0.93 47.47 -8.40
N THR A 47 0.19 47.78 -9.04
CA THR A 47 1.46 47.06 -8.99
C THR A 47 2.05 47.03 -7.58
N THR A 48 2.24 45.82 -7.03
CA THR A 48 3.30 45.53 -6.05
C THR A 48 4.10 44.34 -6.56
N LYS A 49 5.36 44.61 -6.92
CA LYS A 49 6.39 43.60 -7.17
C LYS A 49 6.63 42.82 -5.87
N GLY A 50 6.29 41.54 -5.87
CA GLY A 50 6.69 40.58 -4.85
C GLY A 50 6.86 39.23 -5.52
N SER A 51 8.09 38.94 -5.96
CA SER A 51 8.47 37.58 -6.33
C SER A 51 8.52 36.76 -5.05
N SER A 52 7.40 36.10 -4.71
CA SER A 52 7.40 35.02 -3.72
C SER A 52 7.77 33.73 -4.45
N THR A 53 9.07 33.51 -4.64
CA THR A 53 9.57 32.13 -4.65
C THR A 53 9.08 31.47 -3.37
N VAL A 54 8.09 30.59 -3.48
CA VAL A 54 7.64 29.74 -2.37
C VAL A 54 8.85 28.88 -2.01
N GLN A 55 9.59 29.27 -0.97
CA GLN A 55 10.62 28.42 -0.40
C GLN A 55 9.95 27.14 0.11
N PRO A 56 10.50 25.95 -0.17
CA PRO A 56 9.99 24.73 0.44
C PRO A 56 10.02 24.92 1.96
N ARG A 57 8.88 24.64 2.59
CA ARG A 57 8.68 24.84 4.03
C ARG A 57 9.67 23.92 4.76
N LYS A 58 10.84 24.44 5.16
CA LYS A 58 11.84 23.65 5.89
C LYS A 58 11.24 23.18 7.21
N VAL A 59 10.84 21.91 7.25
CA VAL A 59 10.35 21.26 8.47
C VAL A 59 11.51 21.27 9.47
N LYS A 60 11.30 21.86 10.66
CA LYS A 60 12.32 21.90 11.71
C LYS A 60 12.38 20.54 12.41
N PHE A 61 13.59 20.03 12.62
CA PHE A 61 13.84 18.78 13.33
C PHE A 61 14.55 19.06 14.64
N ASN A 62 13.90 18.76 15.76
CA ASN A 62 14.42 18.97 17.12
C ASN A 62 15.14 17.72 17.62
N VAL A 63 16.24 17.34 16.95
CA VAL A 63 16.93 16.05 17.17
C VAL A 63 18.15 16.15 18.10
N GLY A 64 18.31 17.28 18.79
CA GLY A 64 19.47 17.55 19.65
C GLY A 64 20.78 17.72 18.89
N SER A 65 21.91 17.65 19.60
CA SER A 65 23.26 17.75 19.01
C SER A 65 23.80 16.41 18.49
N GLY A 66 23.22 15.28 18.92
CA GLY A 66 23.69 13.93 18.58
C GLY A 66 23.55 13.55 17.11
N TYR A 67 22.63 14.19 16.38
CA TYR A 67 22.36 13.92 14.97
C TYR A 67 22.61 15.14 14.10
N HIS A 68 23.17 14.92 12.91
CA HIS A 68 23.27 15.91 11.86
C HIS A 68 22.27 15.58 10.75
N VAL A 69 21.17 16.34 10.70
CA VAL A 69 20.13 16.17 9.67
C VAL A 69 20.66 16.59 8.30
N LEU A 70 20.43 15.74 7.31
CA LEU A 70 20.79 15.93 5.91
C LEU A 70 19.53 16.26 5.10
N ASP A 71 19.09 15.34 4.23
CA ASP A 71 18.03 15.54 3.25
C ASP A 71 16.71 14.90 3.68
N VAL A 72 15.59 15.51 3.27
CA VAL A 72 14.26 14.88 3.36
C VAL A 72 14.20 13.74 2.35
N ILE A 73 13.88 12.53 2.82
CA ILE A 73 13.81 11.32 2.00
C ILE A 73 12.37 10.82 1.80
N GLY A 74 11.43 11.26 2.65
CA GLY A 74 10.02 10.90 2.50
C GLY A 74 9.09 11.85 3.24
N GLU A 75 7.92 12.11 2.66
CA GLU A 75 6.83 12.84 3.29
C GLU A 75 5.54 12.02 3.12
N GLY A 76 4.84 11.78 4.22
CA GLY A 76 3.60 11.01 4.22
C GLY A 76 2.55 11.61 5.14
N ALA A 77 1.36 10.99 5.15
CA ALA A 77 0.24 11.43 5.99
C ALA A 77 0.55 11.44 7.49
N TYR A 78 1.58 10.70 7.91
CA TYR A 78 1.94 10.50 9.33
C TYR A 78 3.21 11.22 9.74
N GLY A 79 3.91 11.92 8.83
CA GLY A 79 5.15 12.59 9.20
C GLY A 79 6.13 12.78 8.06
N VAL A 80 7.32 13.26 8.43
CA VAL A 80 8.43 13.55 7.53
C VAL A 80 9.63 12.73 7.95
N VAL A 81 10.26 12.07 6.99
CA VAL A 81 11.47 11.27 7.17
C VAL A 81 12.65 12.00 6.55
N VAL A 82 13.73 12.13 7.32
CA VAL A 82 15.00 12.69 6.85
C VAL A 82 16.11 11.66 6.98
N SER A 83 17.09 11.73 6.10
CA SER A 83 18.40 11.12 6.35
C SER A 83 19.19 12.00 7.34
N ALA A 84 19.97 11.36 8.20
CA ALA A 84 20.83 12.05 9.16
C ALA A 84 22.10 11.22 9.42
N VAL A 85 23.10 11.85 10.03
CA VAL A 85 24.32 11.18 10.52
C VAL A 85 24.33 11.24 12.03
N HIS A 86 24.43 10.08 12.69
CA HIS A 86 24.73 10.02 14.11
C HIS A 86 26.18 10.47 14.33
N ARG A 87 26.38 11.57 15.06
CA ARG A 87 27.69 12.25 15.13
C ARG A 87 28.77 11.42 15.81
N ALA A 88 28.42 10.65 16.84
CA ALA A 88 29.40 9.90 17.61
C ALA A 88 29.97 8.72 16.81
N THR A 89 29.15 8.04 16.01
CA THR A 89 29.56 6.85 15.25
C THR A 89 29.83 7.12 13.76
N GLY A 90 29.34 8.24 13.23
CA GLY A 90 29.35 8.52 11.78
C GLY A 90 28.32 7.72 10.99
N THR A 91 27.49 6.91 11.65
CA THR A 91 26.49 6.06 11.00
C THR A 91 25.37 6.91 10.38
N LYS A 92 25.00 6.59 9.14
CA LYS A 92 23.82 7.19 8.50
C LYS A 92 22.55 6.50 9.00
N VAL A 93 21.52 7.29 9.30
CA VAL A 93 20.24 6.85 9.86
C VAL A 93 19.08 7.57 9.18
N ALA A 94 17.88 7.00 9.28
CA ALA A 94 16.63 7.67 8.94
C ALA A 94 15.99 8.19 10.23
N ILE A 95 15.52 9.45 10.26
CA ILE A 95 14.78 10.01 11.38
C ILE A 95 13.36 10.33 10.91
N LYS A 96 12.38 9.58 11.41
CA LYS A 96 10.95 9.80 11.17
C LYS A 96 10.40 10.74 12.25
N LYS A 97 10.01 11.94 11.84
CA LYS A 97 9.31 12.93 12.67
C LYS A 97 7.80 12.78 12.51
N VAL A 98 7.11 12.58 13.62
CA VAL A 98 5.64 12.45 13.69
C VAL A 98 5.09 13.53 14.63
N ALA A 99 3.97 14.17 14.26
CA ALA A 99 3.22 15.10 15.11
C ALA A 99 1.85 14.50 15.46
N PRO A 100 1.79 13.53 16.38
CA PRO A 100 0.65 12.62 16.48
C PRO A 100 -0.56 13.19 17.23
N PHE A 101 -0.39 14.30 17.96
CA PHE A 101 -1.38 14.76 18.95
C PHE A 101 -2.50 15.61 18.37
N GLU A 102 -2.47 15.93 17.07
CA GLU A 102 -3.57 16.63 16.40
C GLU A 102 -4.85 15.80 16.42
N HIS A 103 -4.75 14.49 16.18
CA HIS A 103 -5.86 13.55 16.14
C HIS A 103 -5.57 12.27 16.96
N SER A 104 -6.53 11.81 17.76
CA SER A 104 -6.39 10.58 18.58
C SER A 104 -6.02 9.35 17.74
N MET A 105 -6.56 9.27 16.53
CA MET A 105 -6.23 8.19 15.59
C MET A 105 -4.74 8.18 15.21
N PHE A 106 -4.10 9.34 15.01
CA PHE A 106 -2.65 9.40 14.72
C PHE A 106 -1.81 9.05 15.95
N ALA A 107 -2.20 9.50 17.14
CA ALA A 107 -1.58 9.10 18.40
C ALA A 107 -1.65 7.60 18.65
N LEU A 108 -2.80 6.97 18.39
CA LEU A 108 -2.98 5.54 18.52
C LEU A 108 -2.14 4.74 17.49
N ARG A 109 -1.99 5.24 16.27
CA ARG A 109 -1.10 4.64 15.26
C ARG A 109 0.37 4.73 15.64
N THR A 110 0.77 5.89 16.14
CA THR A 110 2.16 6.14 16.57
C THR A 110 2.52 5.30 17.79
N LEU A 111 1.61 5.19 18.77
CA LEU A 111 1.81 4.35 19.95
C LEU A 111 2.00 2.88 19.56
N ARG A 112 1.15 2.38 18.65
CA ARG A 112 1.27 1.01 18.16
C ARG A 112 2.57 0.76 17.42
N GLU A 113 2.91 1.62 16.46
CA GLU A 113 4.15 1.51 15.70
C GLU A 113 5.35 1.51 16.65
N LEU A 114 5.38 2.43 17.63
CA LEU A 114 6.43 2.51 18.64
C LEU A 114 6.56 1.20 19.44
N LYS A 115 5.47 0.70 20.02
CA LYS A 115 5.49 -0.52 20.83
C LYS A 115 5.95 -1.74 20.01
N LEU A 116 5.47 -1.88 18.78
CA LEU A 116 5.86 -2.98 17.90
C LEU A 116 7.33 -2.89 17.48
N LEU A 117 7.82 -1.70 17.10
CA LEU A 117 9.23 -1.52 16.74
C LEU A 117 10.16 -1.81 17.92
N LYS A 118 9.79 -1.40 19.14
CA LYS A 118 10.54 -1.75 20.36
C LYS A 118 10.62 -3.26 20.54
N PHE A 119 9.47 -3.93 20.47
CA PHE A 119 9.40 -5.39 20.56
C PHE A 119 10.28 -6.08 19.50
N PHE A 120 10.21 -5.65 18.23
CA PHE A 120 11.02 -6.25 17.16
C PHE A 120 12.52 -6.05 17.37
N ALA A 121 12.93 -4.91 17.93
CA ALA A 121 14.32 -4.64 18.25
C ALA A 121 14.83 -5.47 19.44
N GLU A 122 14.01 -5.60 20.49
CA GLU A 122 14.35 -6.35 21.71
C GLU A 122 14.44 -7.86 21.45
N GLU A 123 13.51 -8.41 20.68
CA GLU A 123 13.43 -9.85 20.41
C GLU A 123 14.16 -10.27 19.12
N GLN A 124 14.75 -9.32 18.38
CA GLN A 124 15.44 -9.57 17.10
C GLN A 124 14.63 -10.45 16.13
N VAL A 125 13.35 -10.11 15.96
CA VAL A 125 12.34 -10.99 15.34
C VAL A 125 12.67 -11.42 13.90
N SER A 126 13.15 -10.50 13.06
CA SER A 126 13.52 -10.79 11.68
C SER A 126 14.37 -9.66 11.10
N GLU A 127 15.39 -10.00 10.32
CA GLU A 127 16.19 -9.03 9.58
C GLU A 127 15.39 -8.29 8.50
N ASN A 128 14.27 -8.89 8.02
CA ASN A 128 13.39 -8.30 7.01
C ASN A 128 12.33 -7.36 7.61
N ILE A 129 12.46 -6.96 8.87
CA ILE A 129 11.64 -5.94 9.52
C ILE A 129 12.54 -4.74 9.85
N ILE A 130 12.03 -3.52 9.64
CA ILE A 130 12.78 -2.30 9.95
C ILE A 130 13.10 -2.20 11.45
N MET A 131 14.37 -1.92 11.77
CA MET A 131 14.83 -1.77 13.15
C MET A 131 14.72 -0.31 13.63
N VAL A 132 14.27 -0.12 14.87
CA VAL A 132 14.44 1.14 15.59
C VAL A 132 15.79 1.13 16.30
N LEU A 133 16.62 2.13 16.02
CA LEU A 133 17.96 2.28 16.57
C LEU A 133 17.97 3.16 17.82
N ASP A 134 17.19 4.24 17.78
CA ASP A 134 17.09 5.22 18.86
C ASP A 134 15.72 5.93 18.83
N ILE A 135 15.33 6.50 19.96
CA ILE A 135 14.13 7.33 20.06
C ILE A 135 14.49 8.58 20.84
N ILE A 136 14.30 9.74 20.22
CA ILE A 136 14.72 11.01 20.82
C ILE A 136 13.78 11.35 21.97
N LYS A 137 14.32 11.31 23.19
CA LYS A 137 13.56 11.56 24.40
C LYS A 137 13.13 13.04 24.47
N PRO A 138 11.83 13.33 24.68
CA PRO A 138 11.38 14.70 24.90
C PRO A 138 11.95 15.26 26.21
N GLN A 139 12.14 16.58 26.29
CA GLN A 139 12.68 17.24 27.50
C GLN A 139 11.73 17.15 28.69
N SER A 140 10.43 17.29 28.44
CA SER A 140 9.38 17.17 29.45
C SER A 140 8.07 16.74 28.82
N PHE A 141 7.15 16.24 29.63
CA PHE A 141 5.81 15.88 29.20
C PHE A 141 5.04 17.08 28.60
N ASP A 142 5.21 18.26 29.18
CA ASP A 142 4.52 19.48 28.74
C ASP A 142 4.96 19.91 27.34
N THR A 143 6.24 19.74 27.02
CA THR A 143 6.83 20.13 25.73
C THR A 143 6.76 19.03 24.67
N PHE A 144 6.32 17.83 25.05
CA PHE A 144 6.20 16.68 24.16
C PHE A 144 5.06 16.85 23.15
N ASN A 145 5.40 17.31 21.94
CA ASN A 145 4.44 17.52 20.85
C ASN A 145 4.77 16.72 19.59
N GLU A 146 5.96 16.16 19.52
CA GLU A 146 6.53 15.48 18.36
C GLU A 146 7.26 14.23 18.82
N VAL A 147 7.19 13.16 18.02
CA VAL A 147 7.93 11.92 18.20
C VAL A 147 8.97 11.82 17.11
N TYR A 148 10.18 11.41 17.47
CA TYR A 148 11.29 11.21 16.54
C TYR A 148 11.82 9.78 16.69
N LEU A 149 11.54 8.94 15.69
CA LEU A 149 12.04 7.56 15.62
C LEU A 149 13.29 7.55 14.75
N VAL A 150 14.40 7.07 15.30
CA VAL A 150 15.65 6.87 14.56
C VAL A 150 15.69 5.41 14.14
N GLN A 151 15.82 5.17 12.84
CA GLN A 151 15.78 3.86 12.23
C GLN A 151 17.00 3.69 11.32
N GLU A 152 17.27 2.46 10.91
CA GLU A 152 18.22 2.20 9.84
C GLU A 152 17.83 2.92 8.54
N LEU A 153 18.83 3.40 7.81
CA LEU A 153 18.62 4.11 6.55
C LEU A 153 18.68 3.12 5.39
N LEU A 154 17.58 3.01 4.65
CA LEU A 154 17.54 2.32 3.36
C LEU A 154 17.46 3.35 2.21
N GLU A 155 18.02 2.99 1.06
CA GLU A 155 18.21 3.88 -0.09
C GLU A 155 16.91 4.16 -0.84
N THR A 156 16.01 3.19 -0.89
CA THR A 156 14.75 3.32 -1.64
C THR A 156 13.65 2.39 -1.10
N ASP A 157 12.55 2.31 -1.83
CA ASP A 157 11.40 1.48 -1.56
C ASP A 157 11.01 0.75 -2.86
N LEU A 158 10.32 -0.39 -2.73
CA LEU A 158 9.96 -1.22 -3.86
C LEU A 158 9.04 -0.46 -4.84
N HIS A 159 8.25 0.49 -4.37
CA HIS A 159 7.40 1.31 -5.23
C HIS A 159 8.19 2.13 -6.24
N ARG A 160 9.27 2.77 -5.79
CA ARG A 160 10.19 3.51 -6.68
C ARG A 160 10.97 2.57 -7.58
N VAL A 161 11.39 1.40 -7.09
CA VAL A 161 12.10 0.40 -7.90
C VAL A 161 11.23 -0.09 -9.05
N ILE A 162 10.00 -0.54 -8.79
CA ILE A 162 9.05 -1.03 -9.81
C ILE A 162 8.82 0.00 -10.93
N ARG A 163 8.85 1.30 -10.62
CA ARG A 163 8.60 2.37 -11.61
C ARG A 163 9.82 2.77 -12.43
N THR A 164 11.02 2.51 -11.92
CA THR A 164 12.27 3.07 -12.47
C THR A 164 13.24 2.03 -12.99
N GLN A 165 13.07 0.77 -12.62
CA GLN A 165 13.94 -0.34 -12.99
C GLN A 165 13.12 -1.45 -13.66
N ASP A 166 13.76 -2.17 -14.57
CA ASP A 166 13.21 -3.42 -15.12
C ASP A 166 13.55 -4.57 -14.16
N LEU A 167 12.55 -5.14 -13.52
CA LEU A 167 12.72 -6.27 -12.60
C LEU A 167 12.80 -7.59 -13.37
N SER A 168 13.86 -8.36 -13.14
CA SER A 168 13.92 -9.76 -13.59
C SER A 168 13.04 -10.66 -12.72
N ASP A 169 12.80 -11.89 -13.18
CA ASP A 169 12.10 -12.93 -12.40
C ASP A 169 12.83 -13.19 -11.08
N ASP A 170 14.16 -13.30 -11.09
CA ASP A 170 14.98 -13.49 -9.89
C ASP A 170 14.79 -12.36 -8.86
N HIS A 171 14.73 -11.09 -9.31
CA HIS A 171 14.44 -9.97 -8.41
C HIS A 171 13.04 -10.09 -7.81
N CYS A 172 12.03 -10.43 -8.63
CA CYS A 172 10.66 -10.62 -8.15
C CYS A 172 10.58 -11.75 -7.12
N GLN A 173 11.26 -12.87 -7.40
CA GLN A 173 11.34 -14.04 -6.54
C GLN A 173 12.00 -13.69 -5.19
N TYR A 174 13.13 -12.97 -5.23
CA TYR A 174 13.88 -12.61 -4.03
C TYR A 174 13.16 -11.58 -3.15
N PHE A 175 12.57 -10.54 -3.73
CA PHE A 175 11.76 -9.58 -2.96
C PHE A 175 10.49 -10.22 -2.37
N LEU A 176 9.87 -11.15 -3.12
CA LEU A 176 8.73 -11.91 -2.63
C LEU A 176 9.10 -12.80 -1.46
N TYR A 177 10.21 -13.55 -1.56
CA TYR A 177 10.74 -14.39 -0.49
C TYR A 177 10.96 -13.57 0.79
N GLN A 178 11.70 -12.47 0.71
CA GLN A 178 11.98 -11.62 1.88
C GLN A 178 10.71 -11.03 2.50
N THR A 179 9.72 -10.67 1.68
CA THR A 179 8.40 -10.21 2.17
C THR A 179 7.66 -11.33 2.92
N CYS A 180 7.66 -12.55 2.38
CA CYS A 180 7.07 -13.72 3.04
C CYS A 180 7.81 -14.10 4.32
N ARG A 181 9.16 -14.01 4.34
CA ARG A 181 9.99 -14.25 5.52
C ARG A 181 9.66 -13.27 6.65
N ALA A 182 9.54 -11.98 6.35
CA ALA A 182 9.08 -10.98 7.33
C ALA A 182 7.67 -11.28 7.85
N LEU A 183 6.74 -11.64 6.94
CA LEU A 183 5.37 -11.97 7.31
C LEU A 183 5.27 -13.23 8.18
N LYS A 184 6.11 -14.26 7.97
CA LYS A 184 6.14 -15.46 8.82
C LYS A 184 6.38 -15.07 10.27
N ALA A 185 7.39 -14.23 10.51
CA ALA A 185 7.74 -13.76 11.84
C ALA A 185 6.62 -12.91 12.48
N LEU A 186 5.96 -12.04 11.71
CA LEU A 186 4.81 -11.25 12.18
C LEU A 186 3.60 -12.13 12.49
N HIS A 187 3.27 -13.05 11.57
CA HIS A 187 2.10 -13.90 11.66
C HIS A 187 2.22 -14.92 12.78
N SER A 188 3.42 -15.45 13.05
CA SER A 188 3.63 -16.33 14.21
C SER A 188 3.51 -15.58 15.55
N ALA A 189 3.85 -14.28 15.57
CA ALA A 189 3.64 -13.39 16.71
C ALA A 189 2.18 -12.93 16.89
N GLU A 190 1.25 -13.44 16.07
CA GLU A 190 -0.15 -13.02 16.01
C GLU A 190 -0.34 -11.54 15.63
N ILE A 191 0.53 -11.01 14.78
CA ILE A 191 0.46 -9.63 14.26
C ILE A 191 0.02 -9.68 12.79
N ILE A 192 -0.99 -8.89 12.44
CA ILE A 192 -1.40 -8.64 11.05
C ILE A 192 -0.96 -7.22 10.68
N HIS A 193 -0.22 -7.05 9.58
CA HIS A 193 0.30 -5.75 9.17
C HIS A 193 -0.80 -4.81 8.64
N ARG A 194 -1.69 -5.34 7.80
CA ARG A 194 -2.89 -4.67 7.25
C ARG A 194 -2.66 -3.49 6.28
N ASP A 195 -1.42 -3.16 5.95
CA ASP A 195 -1.10 -2.08 4.99
C ASP A 195 0.16 -2.40 4.18
N LEU A 196 0.36 -3.68 3.85
CA LEU A 196 1.42 -4.07 2.94
C LEU A 196 1.17 -3.51 1.53
N LYS A 197 2.20 -2.84 1.02
CA LYS A 197 2.26 -2.24 -0.30
C LYS A 197 3.73 -1.93 -0.65
N PRO A 198 4.09 -1.76 -1.92
CA PRO A 198 5.47 -1.53 -2.34
C PRO A 198 6.17 -0.36 -1.65
N SER A 199 5.46 0.71 -1.26
CA SER A 199 6.08 1.85 -0.57
C SER A 199 6.44 1.57 0.91
N ASN A 200 5.93 0.47 1.46
CA ASN A 200 6.21 0.01 2.82
C ASN A 200 7.23 -1.14 2.83
N LEU A 201 7.85 -1.42 1.68
CA LEU A 201 8.92 -2.39 1.51
C LEU A 201 10.18 -1.62 1.13
N LEU A 202 11.01 -1.33 2.12
CA LEU A 202 12.24 -0.56 1.95
C LEU A 202 13.35 -1.47 1.42
N LEU A 203 14.25 -0.91 0.62
CA LEU A 203 15.28 -1.64 -0.09
C LEU A 203 16.62 -0.91 -0.01
N ASN A 204 17.70 -1.69 0.14
CA ASN A 204 19.06 -1.19 -0.01
C ASN A 204 19.70 -1.55 -1.35
N ALA A 205 20.93 -1.09 -1.58
CA ALA A 205 21.67 -1.36 -2.81
C ALA A 205 21.99 -2.85 -3.05
N ASN A 206 21.94 -3.69 -2.01
CA ASN A 206 22.17 -5.14 -2.08
C ASN A 206 20.87 -5.93 -2.31
N CYS A 207 19.74 -5.25 -2.53
CA CYS A 207 18.41 -5.86 -2.61
C CYS A 207 17.91 -6.49 -1.30
N ASP A 208 18.46 -6.10 -0.15
CA ASP A 208 17.89 -6.48 1.15
C ASP A 208 16.60 -5.69 1.37
N LEU A 209 15.54 -6.40 1.75
CA LEU A 209 14.20 -5.86 1.92
C LEU A 209 13.80 -5.81 3.39
N LYS A 210 13.22 -4.68 3.79
CA LYS A 210 12.68 -4.46 5.13
C LYS A 210 11.27 -3.90 5.11
N VAL A 211 10.36 -4.60 5.78
CA VAL A 211 8.97 -4.17 5.98
C VAL A 211 8.91 -3.05 7.01
N CYS A 212 8.16 -1.98 6.74
CA CYS A 212 7.99 -0.84 7.63
C CYS A 212 6.51 -0.37 7.72
N ASP A 213 6.26 0.62 8.60
CA ASP A 213 4.94 1.21 8.86
C ASP A 213 3.91 0.26 9.50
N PHE A 214 4.14 -0.03 10.78
CA PHE A 214 3.23 -0.83 11.61
C PHE A 214 2.08 -0.02 12.22
N GLY A 215 1.87 1.21 11.72
CA GLY A 215 0.84 2.11 12.21
C GLY A 215 -0.57 1.55 12.03
N LEU A 216 -0.81 0.59 11.15
CA LEU A 216 -2.12 -0.05 10.95
C LEU A 216 -2.22 -1.50 11.45
N ALA A 217 -1.14 -2.03 12.03
CA ALA A 217 -1.09 -3.41 12.48
C ALA A 217 -2.15 -3.70 13.56
N ARG A 218 -2.51 -4.97 13.77
CA ARG A 218 -3.39 -5.41 14.86
C ARG A 218 -3.06 -6.84 15.30
N SER A 219 -3.50 -7.19 16.50
CA SER A 219 -3.54 -8.58 16.94
C SER A 219 -4.48 -9.40 16.05
N ALA A 220 -4.04 -10.59 15.66
CA ALA A 220 -4.85 -11.62 15.03
C ALA A 220 -5.79 -12.32 16.04
N GLN A 221 -5.54 -12.16 17.34
CA GLN A 221 -6.32 -12.74 18.44
C GLN A 221 -7.37 -11.80 19.03
N ALA A 222 -7.59 -10.62 18.42
CA ALA A 222 -8.49 -9.59 18.93
C ALA A 222 -9.89 -10.17 19.22
N ARG A 223 -10.36 -9.97 20.46
CA ARG A 223 -11.50 -10.71 21.03
C ARG A 223 -12.88 -10.20 20.60
N ASP A 224 -12.97 -9.00 20.03
CA ASP A 224 -14.26 -8.41 19.61
C ASP A 224 -14.21 -7.81 18.18
N PRO A 225 -14.85 -8.47 17.19
CA PRO A 225 -15.07 -7.92 15.86
C PRO A 225 -15.90 -6.63 15.81
N LYS A 226 -16.55 -6.23 16.92
CA LYS A 226 -17.26 -4.95 17.06
C LYS A 226 -16.35 -3.83 17.58
N ALA A 227 -15.31 -4.15 18.35
CA ALA A 227 -14.29 -3.18 18.81
C ALA A 227 -13.39 -2.72 17.66
N THR A 228 -13.26 -3.55 16.61
CA THR A 228 -12.82 -3.09 15.28
C THR A 228 -13.93 -2.26 14.64
N GLY A 229 -14.22 -1.10 15.24
CA GLY A 229 -15.30 -0.20 14.83
C GLY A 229 -15.28 0.04 13.32
N PHE A 230 -16.47 0.33 12.76
CA PHE A 230 -16.68 0.73 11.36
C PHE A 230 -15.41 1.40 10.83
N MET A 231 -14.64 0.65 10.02
CA MET A 231 -13.34 1.05 9.52
C MET A 231 -13.53 2.34 8.74
N THR A 232 -13.37 3.44 9.44
CA THR A 232 -13.77 4.75 8.97
C THR A 232 -12.88 5.05 7.78
N GLU A 233 -13.53 5.33 6.66
CA GLU A 233 -13.00 5.78 5.38
C GLU A 233 -11.49 6.11 5.39
N TYR A 234 -10.66 5.08 5.20
CA TYR A 234 -9.21 5.27 5.29
C TYR A 234 -8.72 6.14 4.11
N VAL A 235 -8.08 7.26 4.42
CA VAL A 235 -7.32 8.12 3.49
C VAL A 235 -5.98 7.45 3.15
N ALA A 236 -6.02 6.23 2.64
CA ALA A 236 -4.86 5.45 2.25
C ALA A 236 -5.14 4.66 0.96
N THR A 237 -4.07 4.23 0.30
CA THR A 237 -4.11 3.44 -0.93
C THR A 237 -4.89 2.13 -0.71
N ARG A 238 -6.00 1.95 -1.44
CA ARG A 238 -6.89 0.78 -1.31
C ARG A 238 -6.47 -0.41 -2.18
N TRP A 239 -5.51 -0.21 -3.07
CA TRP A 239 -5.21 -1.11 -4.18
C TRP A 239 -4.77 -2.51 -3.77
N TYR A 240 -4.24 -2.65 -2.55
CA TYR A 240 -3.74 -3.91 -1.98
C TYR A 240 -4.73 -4.54 -0.99
N ARG A 241 -5.93 -3.97 -0.80
CA ARG A 241 -6.90 -4.51 0.15
C ARG A 241 -7.62 -5.74 -0.42
N ALA A 242 -7.76 -6.75 0.43
CA ALA A 242 -8.45 -7.98 0.12
C ALA A 242 -9.97 -7.78 -0.05
N PRO A 243 -10.65 -8.59 -0.88
CA PRO A 243 -12.09 -8.44 -1.14
C PRO A 243 -12.92 -8.57 0.14
N GLU A 244 -12.42 -9.29 1.15
CA GLU A 244 -13.08 -9.45 2.44
C GLU A 244 -13.03 -8.24 3.39
N VAL A 245 -12.10 -7.30 3.11
CA VAL A 245 -12.02 -6.00 3.79
C VAL A 245 -13.03 -5.02 3.20
N MET A 246 -13.22 -5.09 1.88
CA MET A 246 -14.51 -4.70 1.29
C MET A 246 -15.55 -5.75 1.70
N LEU A 247 -16.82 -5.79 1.34
CA LEU A 247 -17.76 -6.85 1.80
C LEU A 247 -17.96 -7.08 3.33
N SER A 248 -17.14 -6.54 4.24
CA SER A 248 -17.27 -6.58 5.69
C SER A 248 -17.32 -7.99 6.29
N PHE A 249 -16.37 -8.85 5.95
CA PHE A 249 -16.16 -10.05 6.76
C PHE A 249 -15.65 -9.57 8.12
N LYS A 250 -16.40 -9.86 9.18
CA LYS A 250 -15.99 -9.56 10.57
C LYS A 250 -14.77 -10.37 11.03
N GLU A 251 -14.14 -11.11 10.12
CA GLU A 251 -13.02 -12.01 10.34
C GLU A 251 -11.81 -11.43 9.60
N TYR A 252 -11.13 -10.48 10.24
CA TYR A 252 -9.82 -10.03 9.79
C TYR A 252 -8.82 -11.14 10.10
N THR A 253 -8.15 -11.66 9.08
CA THR A 253 -7.19 -12.75 9.26
C THR A 253 -5.83 -12.37 8.69
N LYS A 254 -4.81 -13.12 9.11
CA LYS A 254 -3.45 -13.05 8.56
C LYS A 254 -3.42 -13.15 7.02
N LEU A 255 -4.41 -13.84 6.44
CA LEU A 255 -4.53 -14.06 4.99
C LEU A 255 -4.77 -12.77 4.20
N MET A 256 -5.21 -11.68 4.84
CA MET A 256 -5.32 -10.37 4.18
C MET A 256 -3.96 -9.83 3.74
N ASP A 257 -2.91 -10.05 4.54
CA ASP A 257 -1.55 -9.65 4.16
C ASP A 257 -1.07 -10.51 2.98
N VAL A 258 -1.44 -11.79 2.93
CA VAL A 258 -1.12 -12.67 1.78
C VAL A 258 -1.81 -12.21 0.49
N TRP A 259 -3.01 -11.64 0.57
CA TRP A 259 -3.63 -10.99 -0.59
C TRP A 259 -2.78 -9.80 -1.07
N SER A 260 -2.34 -8.94 -0.15
CA SER A 260 -1.46 -7.80 -0.47
C SER A 260 -0.17 -8.27 -1.14
N VAL A 261 0.42 -9.38 -0.68
CA VAL A 261 1.60 -10.02 -1.29
C VAL A 261 1.31 -10.41 -2.75
N GLY A 262 0.16 -11.03 -3.03
CA GLY A 262 -0.26 -11.33 -4.41
C GLY A 262 -0.38 -10.07 -5.28
N CYS A 263 -0.93 -8.98 -4.74
CA CYS A 263 -1.00 -7.69 -5.44
C CYS A 263 0.39 -7.09 -5.70
N ILE A 264 1.31 -7.20 -4.76
CA ILE A 264 2.70 -6.74 -4.89
C ILE A 264 3.43 -7.52 -5.98
N LEU A 265 3.33 -8.86 -6.00
CA LEU A 265 3.91 -9.68 -7.06
C LEU A 265 3.34 -9.30 -8.44
N ALA A 266 2.03 -9.13 -8.55
CA ALA A 266 1.38 -8.70 -9.78
C ALA A 266 1.88 -7.33 -10.28
N GLU A 267 2.15 -6.40 -9.36
CA GLU A 267 2.72 -5.09 -9.67
C GLU A 267 4.18 -5.17 -10.10
N MET A 268 5.00 -6.02 -9.45
CA MET A 268 6.38 -6.28 -9.89
C MET A 268 6.44 -6.86 -11.30
N LEU A 269 5.55 -7.80 -11.64
CA LEU A 269 5.52 -8.45 -12.96
C LEU A 269 5.09 -7.52 -14.11
N SER A 270 4.44 -6.40 -13.83
CA SER A 270 3.85 -5.54 -14.87
C SER A 270 4.17 -4.05 -14.76
N GLY A 271 4.86 -3.63 -13.72
CA GLY A 271 5.17 -2.22 -13.46
C GLY A 271 3.98 -1.37 -13.02
N ARG A 272 2.79 -1.98 -12.80
CA ARG A 272 1.54 -1.27 -12.51
C ARG A 272 0.66 -2.00 -11.49
N PRO A 273 -0.07 -1.26 -10.64
CA PRO A 273 -0.98 -1.85 -9.67
C PRO A 273 -2.08 -2.66 -10.38
N LEU A 274 -2.35 -3.85 -9.86
CA LEU A 274 -3.36 -4.76 -10.42
C LEU A 274 -4.80 -4.24 -10.23
N PHE A 275 -5.09 -3.66 -9.06
CA PHE A 275 -6.44 -3.20 -8.70
C PHE A 275 -6.43 -1.71 -8.29
N PRO A 276 -6.27 -0.76 -9.22
CA PRO A 276 -6.19 0.67 -8.91
C PRO A 276 -7.57 1.31 -8.71
N GLY A 277 -8.33 0.86 -7.71
CA GLY A 277 -9.65 1.40 -7.39
C GLY A 277 -9.62 2.82 -6.82
N LYS A 278 -10.58 3.65 -7.21
CA LYS A 278 -10.73 5.05 -6.78
C LYS A 278 -11.45 5.18 -5.45
N ASP A 279 -12.41 4.31 -5.20
CA ASP A 279 -13.19 4.24 -3.98
C ASP A 279 -13.47 2.78 -3.60
N TYR A 280 -14.27 2.55 -2.57
CA TYR A 280 -14.59 1.22 -2.07
C TYR A 280 -15.30 0.34 -3.10
N HIS A 281 -16.23 0.92 -3.85
CA HIS A 281 -17.05 0.22 -4.82
C HIS A 281 -16.24 -0.08 -6.09
N ASP A 282 -15.49 0.91 -6.58
CA ASP A 282 -14.60 0.76 -7.73
C ASP A 282 -13.48 -0.26 -7.45
N GLN A 283 -12.91 -0.27 -6.24
CA GLN A 283 -11.93 -1.30 -5.85
C GLN A 283 -12.51 -2.71 -5.99
N LEU A 284 -13.78 -2.93 -5.58
CA LEU A 284 -14.40 -4.25 -5.69
C LEU A 284 -14.66 -4.61 -7.14
N ASP A 285 -15.10 -3.64 -7.93
CA ASP A 285 -15.30 -3.81 -9.35
C ASP A 285 -14.00 -4.23 -10.06
N LYS A 286 -12.86 -3.60 -9.72
CA LYS A 286 -11.53 -3.97 -10.24
C LYS A 286 -11.11 -5.38 -9.87
N ILE A 287 -11.40 -5.81 -8.64
CA ILE A 287 -11.13 -7.20 -8.24
C ILE A 287 -11.96 -8.18 -9.08
N LEU A 288 -13.26 -7.92 -9.23
CA LEU A 288 -14.17 -8.79 -9.97
C LEU A 288 -13.94 -8.75 -11.49
N GLU A 289 -13.35 -7.69 -12.04
CA GLU A 289 -12.87 -7.62 -13.42
C GLU A 289 -11.79 -8.67 -13.73
N VAL A 290 -11.02 -9.10 -12.73
CA VAL A 290 -9.97 -10.10 -12.88
C VAL A 290 -10.44 -11.47 -12.39
N LEU A 291 -10.97 -11.54 -11.17
CA LEU A 291 -11.37 -12.80 -10.54
C LEU A 291 -12.71 -13.34 -11.05
N GLY A 292 -13.52 -12.50 -11.70
CA GLY A 292 -14.88 -12.83 -12.11
C GLY A 292 -15.88 -12.71 -10.97
N THR A 293 -17.16 -12.94 -11.29
CA THR A 293 -18.23 -13.00 -10.28
C THR A 293 -17.98 -14.14 -9.31
N PRO A 294 -18.14 -13.94 -7.99
CA PRO A 294 -17.93 -14.99 -7.00
C PRO A 294 -18.79 -16.22 -7.29
N THR A 295 -18.23 -17.40 -7.06
CA THR A 295 -18.99 -18.65 -7.12
C THR A 295 -20.13 -18.65 -6.10
N ILE A 296 -21.09 -19.57 -6.26
CA ILE A 296 -22.22 -19.71 -5.33
C ILE A 296 -21.71 -19.94 -3.89
N ASP A 297 -20.71 -20.80 -3.72
CA ASP A 297 -20.12 -21.09 -2.41
C ASP A 297 -19.45 -19.85 -1.79
N GLU A 298 -18.68 -19.10 -2.59
CA GLU A 298 -18.06 -17.85 -2.17
C GLU A 298 -19.09 -16.79 -1.81
N PHE A 299 -20.18 -16.69 -2.58
CA PHE A 299 -21.26 -15.75 -2.33
C PHE A 299 -21.98 -16.06 -1.00
N TYR A 300 -22.21 -17.34 -0.70
CA TYR A 300 -22.85 -17.75 0.55
C TYR A 300 -21.93 -17.59 1.77
N ALA A 301 -20.61 -17.68 1.58
CA ALA A 301 -19.61 -17.42 2.63
C ALA A 301 -19.61 -15.97 3.15
N ILE A 302 -20.09 -15.01 2.36
CA ILE A 302 -20.19 -13.61 2.78
C ILE A 302 -21.23 -13.49 3.90
N THR A 303 -20.85 -12.99 5.07
CA THR A 303 -21.76 -12.92 6.23
C THR A 303 -22.66 -11.68 6.21
N ALA A 304 -22.24 -10.60 5.57
CA ALA A 304 -22.98 -9.33 5.54
C ALA A 304 -24.06 -9.28 4.43
N ASP A 305 -25.33 -9.15 4.82
CA ASP A 305 -26.46 -9.08 3.87
C ASP A 305 -26.41 -7.89 2.92
N LYS A 306 -25.95 -6.72 3.41
CA LYS A 306 -25.75 -5.53 2.56
C LYS A 306 -24.75 -5.80 1.43
N SER A 307 -23.67 -6.50 1.75
CA SER A 307 -22.63 -6.87 0.79
C SER A 307 -23.14 -7.87 -0.25
N LYS A 308 -23.93 -8.88 0.19
CA LYS A 308 -24.64 -9.80 -0.71
C LYS A 308 -25.61 -9.08 -1.65
N ALA A 309 -26.40 -8.15 -1.12
CA ALA A 309 -27.34 -7.36 -1.91
C ALA A 309 -26.61 -6.52 -2.97
N TYR A 310 -25.50 -5.88 -2.59
CA TYR A 310 -24.67 -5.11 -3.51
C TYR A 310 -24.03 -5.98 -4.61
N LEU A 311 -23.48 -7.14 -4.28
CA LEU A 311 -22.95 -8.06 -5.28
C LEU A 311 -24.01 -8.55 -6.28
N ARG A 312 -25.27 -8.72 -5.85
CA ARG A 312 -26.37 -9.08 -6.76
C ARG A 312 -26.71 -8.02 -7.79
N THR A 313 -26.40 -6.75 -7.51
CA THR A 313 -26.63 -5.66 -8.48
C THR A 313 -25.51 -5.55 -9.50
N MET A 314 -24.38 -6.22 -9.29
CA MET A 314 -23.24 -6.16 -10.21
C MET A 314 -23.45 -7.05 -11.44
N PRO A 315 -22.92 -6.65 -12.61
CA PRO A 315 -22.99 -7.48 -13.80
C PRO A 315 -22.14 -8.76 -13.64
N PHE A 316 -22.54 -9.81 -14.34
CA PHE A 316 -21.75 -11.03 -14.42
C PHE A 316 -20.41 -10.78 -15.13
N ARG A 317 -19.31 -11.28 -14.56
CA ARG A 317 -17.95 -11.17 -15.08
C ARG A 317 -17.29 -12.54 -15.15
N LYS A 318 -16.69 -12.86 -16.29
CA LYS A 318 -15.91 -14.10 -16.47
C LYS A 318 -14.52 -13.93 -15.84
N ARG A 319 -14.07 -14.93 -15.07
CA ARG A 319 -12.72 -14.98 -14.54
C ARG A 319 -11.68 -14.90 -15.65
N ARG A 320 -10.69 -14.01 -15.48
CA ARG A 320 -9.54 -13.89 -16.36
C ARG A 320 -8.43 -14.83 -15.88
N ARG A 321 -7.70 -15.33 -16.86
CA ARG A 321 -6.55 -16.22 -16.69
C ARG A 321 -5.30 -15.38 -16.48
N PHE A 322 -4.56 -15.58 -15.39
CA PHE A 322 -3.38 -14.77 -15.06
C PHE A 322 -2.26 -14.92 -16.09
N ASP A 323 -2.10 -16.09 -16.70
CA ASP A 323 -1.21 -16.35 -17.83
C ASP A 323 -1.54 -15.50 -19.08
N HIS A 324 -2.80 -15.09 -19.26
CA HIS A 324 -3.16 -14.14 -20.32
C HIS A 324 -2.91 -12.68 -19.91
N ILE A 325 -2.88 -12.38 -18.61
CA ILE A 325 -2.60 -11.04 -18.09
C ILE A 325 -1.08 -10.77 -18.11
N TYR A 326 -0.29 -11.80 -17.78
CA TYR A 326 1.17 -11.75 -17.71
C TYR A 326 1.77 -12.87 -18.58
N PRO A 327 1.70 -12.74 -19.92
CA PRO A 327 2.09 -13.82 -20.85
C PRO A 327 3.57 -14.17 -20.83
N ASN A 328 4.42 -13.27 -20.32
CA ASN A 328 5.87 -13.44 -20.26
C ASN A 328 6.37 -13.82 -18.85
N ALA A 329 5.48 -13.94 -17.87
CA ALA A 329 5.87 -14.25 -16.50
C ALA A 329 6.14 -15.74 -16.32
N ASN A 330 6.98 -16.08 -15.34
CA ASN A 330 7.25 -17.45 -14.95
C ASN A 330 5.94 -18.20 -14.60
N PRO A 331 5.68 -19.39 -15.17
CA PRO A 331 4.48 -20.17 -14.86
C PRO A 331 4.28 -20.44 -13.36
N LEU A 332 5.36 -20.59 -12.59
CA LEU A 332 5.30 -20.77 -11.14
C LEU A 332 4.90 -19.47 -10.41
N ALA A 333 5.29 -18.30 -10.92
CA ALA A 333 4.81 -17.01 -10.42
C ALA A 333 3.31 -16.84 -10.68
N ILE A 334 2.83 -17.28 -11.85
CA ILE A 334 1.40 -17.29 -12.20
C ILE A 334 0.60 -18.18 -11.25
N ASP A 335 1.12 -19.38 -10.96
CA ASP A 335 0.51 -20.32 -10.02
C ASP A 335 0.48 -19.75 -8.59
N PHE A 336 1.59 -19.14 -8.14
CA PHE A 336 1.66 -18.43 -6.86
C PHE A 336 0.58 -17.34 -6.79
N LEU A 337 0.50 -16.46 -7.80
CA LEU A 337 -0.52 -15.41 -7.91
C LEU A 337 -1.94 -15.97 -7.83
N ALA A 338 -2.22 -17.06 -8.53
CA ALA A 338 -3.55 -17.66 -8.57
C ALA A 338 -3.99 -18.18 -7.19
N LYS A 339 -3.05 -18.66 -6.37
CA LYS A 339 -3.32 -19.18 -5.03
C LYS A 339 -3.40 -18.08 -3.97
N THR A 340 -2.60 -17.00 -4.09
CA THR A 340 -2.67 -15.85 -3.17
C THR A 340 -3.82 -14.89 -3.48
N LEU A 341 -4.16 -14.69 -4.76
CA LEU A 341 -5.30 -13.86 -5.20
C LEU A 341 -6.59 -14.69 -5.32
N THR A 342 -6.90 -15.42 -4.25
CA THR A 342 -8.14 -16.19 -4.11
C THR A 342 -9.20 -15.36 -3.38
N PHE A 343 -10.43 -15.36 -3.91
CA PHE A 343 -11.54 -14.56 -3.37
C PHE A 343 -11.94 -15.03 -1.97
N ASP A 344 -12.16 -16.34 -1.78
CA ASP A 344 -12.37 -16.92 -0.45
C ASP A 344 -11.05 -16.93 0.34
N PRO A 345 -10.93 -16.17 1.44
CA PRO A 345 -9.70 -16.17 2.23
C PRO A 345 -9.34 -17.57 2.73
N ARG A 346 -10.32 -18.44 3.03
CA ARG A 346 -10.07 -19.80 3.57
C ARG A 346 -9.38 -20.73 2.56
N LYS A 347 -9.40 -20.37 1.28
CA LYS A 347 -8.74 -21.09 0.19
C LYS A 347 -7.42 -20.44 -0.23
N ARG A 348 -7.06 -19.31 0.38
CA ARG A 348 -5.79 -18.60 0.16
C ARG A 348 -4.67 -19.30 0.91
N LEU A 349 -3.46 -19.27 0.35
CA LEU A 349 -2.27 -19.78 1.05
C LEU A 349 -2.05 -19.04 2.37
N THR A 350 -1.52 -19.74 3.37
CA THR A 350 -0.85 -19.09 4.50
C THR A 350 0.54 -18.61 4.08
N VAL A 351 1.20 -17.80 4.91
CA VAL A 351 2.56 -17.32 4.60
C VAL A 351 3.57 -18.47 4.58
N GLU A 352 3.43 -19.47 5.44
CA GLU A 352 4.28 -20.66 5.46
C GLU A 352 4.10 -21.47 4.16
N GLN A 353 2.86 -21.60 3.69
CA GLN A 353 2.58 -22.25 2.41
C GLN A 353 3.08 -21.42 1.22
N CYS A 354 3.20 -20.09 1.36
CA CYS A 354 3.84 -19.25 0.35
C CYS A 354 5.35 -19.52 0.31
N LEU A 355 6.03 -19.61 1.46
CA LEU A 355 7.46 -19.89 1.53
C LEU A 355 7.81 -21.26 0.96
N SER A 356 7.01 -22.29 1.25
CA SER A 356 7.18 -23.63 0.67
C SER A 356 6.59 -23.79 -0.74
N HIS A 357 6.22 -22.69 -1.42
CA HIS A 357 5.71 -22.76 -2.78
C HIS A 357 6.87 -23.01 -3.77
N PRO A 358 6.70 -23.83 -4.84
CA PRO A 358 7.74 -24.09 -5.83
C PRO A 358 8.37 -22.86 -6.48
N TYR A 359 7.65 -21.74 -6.49
CA TYR A 359 8.17 -20.47 -6.98
C TYR A 359 9.23 -19.86 -6.05
N LEU A 360 9.34 -20.27 -4.80
CA LEU A 360 10.33 -19.76 -3.83
C LEU A 360 11.35 -20.82 -3.41
N ASP A 361 11.34 -22.02 -4.01
CA ASP A 361 12.22 -23.15 -3.68
C ASP A 361 13.72 -22.80 -3.68
N ALA A 362 14.14 -21.85 -4.51
CA ALA A 362 15.53 -21.41 -4.59
C ALA A 362 16.03 -20.70 -3.32
N TYR A 363 15.13 -20.13 -2.52
CA TYR A 363 15.43 -19.35 -1.32
C TYR A 363 14.86 -19.94 -0.04
N HIS A 364 13.87 -20.85 -0.14
CA HIS A 364 13.21 -21.44 1.01
C HIS A 364 14.21 -22.19 1.91
N ASP A 365 14.37 -21.71 3.14
CA ASP A 365 15.21 -22.34 4.16
C ASP A 365 14.49 -22.23 5.53
N PRO A 366 13.84 -23.32 6.01
CA PRO A 366 13.13 -23.30 7.28
C PRO A 366 13.97 -22.90 8.48
N GLU A 367 15.29 -23.15 8.46
CA GLU A 367 16.21 -22.84 9.57
C GLU A 367 16.60 -21.35 9.58
N ASP A 368 16.62 -20.71 8.41
CA ASP A 368 16.85 -19.27 8.27
C ASP A 368 15.53 -18.47 8.15
N GLU A 369 14.38 -19.07 8.42
CA GLU A 369 13.09 -18.38 8.39
C GLU A 369 12.50 -18.31 9.80
N PRO A 370 12.89 -17.32 10.62
CA PRO A 370 12.53 -17.28 12.02
C PRO A 370 11.02 -17.11 12.23
N SER A 371 10.53 -17.75 13.28
CA SER A 371 9.22 -17.51 13.88
C SER A 371 9.41 -16.80 15.21
N CYS A 372 8.51 -15.88 15.53
CA CYS A 372 8.41 -15.24 16.83
C CYS A 372 7.25 -15.84 17.65
N PRO A 373 7.42 -16.08 18.97
CA PRO A 373 6.31 -16.46 19.85
C PRO A 373 5.14 -15.47 19.78
N PRO A 374 3.89 -15.94 19.94
CA PRO A 374 2.72 -15.06 20.03
C PRO A 374 2.89 -13.99 21.09
N LEU A 375 2.55 -12.75 20.75
CA LEU A 375 2.47 -11.67 21.73
C LEU A 375 1.41 -11.98 22.78
N ASP A 376 1.65 -11.55 24.03
CA ASP A 376 0.62 -11.60 25.06
C ASP A 376 -0.61 -10.77 24.60
N PRO A 377 -1.84 -11.29 24.74
CA PRO A 377 -3.05 -10.56 24.33
C PRO A 377 -3.14 -9.14 24.90
N SER A 378 -2.61 -8.92 26.12
CA SER A 378 -2.59 -7.61 26.77
C SER A 378 -1.72 -6.57 26.07
N PHE A 379 -0.82 -6.99 25.17
CA PHE A 379 0.01 -6.09 24.38
C PHE A 379 -0.83 -5.08 23.60
N PHE A 380 -2.00 -5.49 23.11
CA PHE A 380 -2.93 -4.68 22.33
C PHE A 380 -4.13 -4.13 23.13
N ASP A 381 -4.12 -4.17 24.47
CA ASP A 381 -5.24 -3.67 25.30
C ASP A 381 -5.54 -2.18 25.10
N PHE A 382 -4.57 -1.40 24.62
CA PHE A 382 -4.76 0.00 24.27
C PHE A 382 -5.57 0.19 22.97
N ASP A 383 -5.67 -0.86 22.15
CA ASP A 383 -6.34 -0.88 20.86
C ASP A 383 -7.76 -1.47 20.91
N ASP A 384 -7.95 -2.49 21.76
CA ASP A 384 -9.17 -3.29 21.82
C ASP A 384 -10.20 -2.73 22.82
N ARG A 385 -10.29 -1.40 22.92
CA ARG A 385 -11.28 -0.73 23.77
C ARG A 385 -12.55 -0.42 23.00
N GLY A 386 -13.70 -0.69 23.62
CA GLY A 386 -15.02 -0.40 23.06
C GLY A 386 -15.22 1.10 22.77
N GLU A 387 -16.24 1.46 21.99
CA GLU A 387 -16.48 2.86 21.60
C GLU A 387 -16.65 3.82 22.79
N ASP A 388 -17.20 3.30 23.89
CA ASP A 388 -17.46 4.06 25.13
C ASP A 388 -16.22 4.16 26.04
N ASP A 389 -15.13 3.44 25.77
CA ASP A 389 -13.88 3.42 26.57
C ASP A 389 -12.63 3.76 25.72
N LYS A 390 -12.81 4.51 24.64
CA LYS A 390 -11.68 4.96 23.80
C LYS A 390 -10.77 5.90 24.59
N LEU A 391 -9.47 5.61 24.56
CA LEU A 391 -8.44 6.45 25.16
C LEU A 391 -8.51 7.88 24.59
N SER A 392 -8.51 8.85 25.49
CA SER A 392 -8.41 10.26 25.16
C SER A 392 -7.01 10.60 24.59
N ARG A 393 -6.92 11.73 23.88
CA ARG A 393 -5.62 12.23 23.37
C ARG A 393 -4.59 12.42 24.47
N GLN A 394 -5.01 12.85 25.65
CA GLN A 394 -4.11 13.08 26.79
C GLN A 394 -3.54 11.77 27.33
N GLU A 395 -4.38 10.73 27.42
CA GLU A 395 -3.94 9.40 27.85
C GLU A 395 -3.00 8.77 26.82
N LEU A 396 -3.30 8.87 25.52
CA LEU A 396 -2.42 8.41 24.46
C LEU A 396 -1.07 9.14 24.48
N LYS A 397 -1.07 10.46 24.75
CA LYS A 397 0.17 11.24 24.93
C LYS A 397 0.97 10.75 26.14
N ARG A 398 0.31 10.42 27.26
CA ARG A 398 0.96 9.84 28.44
C ARG A 398 1.60 8.48 28.13
N LEU A 399 0.86 7.57 27.51
CA LEU A 399 1.37 6.24 27.14
C LEU A 399 2.56 6.35 26.18
N LEU A 400 2.48 7.21 25.16
CA LEU A 400 3.60 7.48 24.25
C LEU A 400 4.83 8.00 25.00
N PHE A 401 4.65 8.95 25.91
CA PHE A 401 5.74 9.50 26.70
C PHE A 401 6.42 8.43 27.56
N GLU A 402 5.63 7.61 28.28
CA GLU A 402 6.14 6.51 29.10
C GLU A 402 6.92 5.48 28.26
N GLU A 403 6.40 5.12 27.09
CA GLU A 403 7.03 4.16 26.17
C GLU A 403 8.38 4.67 25.61
N ILE A 404 8.45 5.96 25.30
CA ILE A 404 9.69 6.62 24.83
C ILE A 404 10.72 6.71 25.96
N MET A 405 10.30 7.10 27.16
CA MET A 405 11.24 7.31 28.28
C MET A 405 11.89 6.00 28.75
N THR A 406 11.15 4.89 28.64
CA THR A 406 11.62 3.53 28.98
C THR A 406 12.46 2.88 27.89
N PHE A 407 12.50 3.44 26.68
CA PHE A 407 13.35 2.91 25.62
C PHE A 407 14.83 3.11 25.95
N ASN A 408 15.60 2.03 25.78
CA ASN A 408 17.05 2.05 25.86
C ASN A 408 17.58 1.55 24.50
N PRO A 409 18.42 2.35 23.81
CA PRO A 409 19.10 1.89 22.61
C PRO A 409 19.91 0.62 22.91
N ALA A 410 19.87 -0.33 21.97
CA ALA A 410 20.64 -1.57 22.04
C ALA A 410 22.15 -1.34 21.95
#